data_AF-A0A7W9TF03-F1
#
_entry.id   AF-A0A7W9TF03-F1
#
_cell.length_a   1.000
_cell.length_b   1.000
_cell.length_c   1.000
_cell.angle_alpha   90.00
_cell.angle_beta   90.00
_cell.angle_gamma   90.00
#
_symmetry.space_group_name_H-M   'P 1'
#
loop_
_entity.id
_entity.type
_entity.pdbx_description
1 polymer ?
#
loop_
_entity_poly.entity_id
_entity_poly.type
_entity_poly.pdbx_seq_one_letter_code
_entity_poly.pdbx_strand_id
1 'polypeptide(L)'
;MSQYFDIGDETLWNPSNGTSRMFRRQVAVFEAELELSSGIGPMENDECQIDLVTFETFVKALLAHHRRTSHAIVLALSDGFTTTVLALAERAGIEVDWAQLGAAPDGPLKDAQVSAVTGMSARAEGGSWAAGLREKARELSRCMPR
;
A
#
# COMPACT_ATOMS: atom_id res chain seq x y z
N MET A 1 -5.01 14.74 20.04
CA MET A 1 -5.12 15.28 18.67
C MET A 1 -4.94 14.11 17.72
N SER A 2 -5.84 14.01 16.75
CA SER A 2 -5.89 13.00 15.71
C SER A 2 -6.09 13.70 14.36
N GLN A 3 -5.95 12.98 13.25
CA GLN A 3 -6.10 13.53 11.90
C GLN A 3 -7.05 12.66 11.10
N TYR A 4 -7.92 13.28 10.31
CA TYR A 4 -8.96 12.61 9.53
C TYR A 4 -8.48 12.39 8.09
N PHE A 5 -8.70 11.18 7.59
CA PHE A 5 -8.51 10.82 6.18
C PHE A 5 -9.89 10.47 5.62
N ASP A 6 -10.39 11.32 4.73
CA ASP A 6 -11.79 11.29 4.30
C ASP A 6 -11.91 11.12 2.79
N ILE A 7 -13.02 10.51 2.34
CA ILE A 7 -13.49 10.57 0.96
C ILE A 7 -14.83 11.28 0.98
N GLY A 8 -14.84 12.55 0.53
CA GLY A 8 -16.01 13.40 0.70
C GLY A 8 -16.34 13.54 2.19
N ASP A 9 -17.50 13.03 2.59
CA ASP A 9 -17.99 13.08 3.97
C ASP A 9 -17.73 11.78 4.78
N GLU A 10 -17.11 10.75 4.18
CA GLU A 10 -16.82 9.49 4.87
C GLU A 10 -15.38 9.46 5.39
N THR A 11 -15.24 9.30 6.71
CA THR A 11 -13.93 9.04 7.34
C THR A 11 -13.49 7.59 7.17
N LEU A 12 -12.38 7.43 6.46
CA LEU A 12 -11.72 6.14 6.28
C LEU A 12 -10.76 5.84 7.41
N TRP A 13 -10.10 6.83 8.01
CA TRP A 13 -9.13 6.61 9.08
C TRP A 13 -8.87 7.87 9.91
N ASN A 14 -8.84 7.73 11.24
CA ASN A 14 -8.59 8.83 12.18
C ASN A 14 -7.39 8.57 13.14
N PRO A 15 -6.16 8.47 12.64
CA PRO A 15 -4.98 8.16 13.45
C PRO A 15 -4.52 9.31 14.34
N SER A 16 -3.60 9.00 15.27
CA SER A 16 -2.82 10.02 15.97
C SER A 16 -1.97 10.86 15.00
N ASN A 17 -1.66 12.10 15.36
CA ASN A 17 -0.82 12.99 14.54
C ASN A 17 0.57 12.42 14.25
N GLY A 18 1.13 11.61 15.16
CA GLY A 18 2.42 10.94 14.96
C GLY A 18 2.33 9.88 13.87
N THR A 19 1.30 9.03 13.94
CA THR A 19 1.03 7.99 12.95
C THR A 19 0.72 8.58 11.58
N SER A 20 -0.13 9.62 11.51
CA SER A 20 -0.45 10.30 10.25
C SER A 20 0.80 10.93 9.62
N ARG A 21 1.63 11.62 10.40
CA ARG A 21 2.88 12.21 9.90
C ARG A 21 3.82 11.17 9.33
N MET A 22 3.93 10.01 9.98
CA MET A 22 4.75 8.90 9.50
C MET A 22 4.20 8.36 8.18
N PHE A 23 2.89 8.11 8.12
CA PHE A 23 2.21 7.62 6.92
C PHE A 23 2.39 8.57 5.74
N ARG A 24 2.13 9.87 5.91
CA ARG A 24 2.29 10.88 4.85
C ARG A 24 3.72 10.99 4.32
N ARG A 25 4.74 10.77 5.17
CA ARG A 25 6.14 10.72 4.70
C ARG A 25 6.41 9.49 3.84
N GLN A 26 5.80 8.35 4.16
CA GLN A 26 5.89 7.16 3.31
C GLN A 26 5.12 7.35 2.01
N VAL A 27 3.96 8.00 2.04
CA VAL A 27 3.21 8.38 0.82
C VAL A 27 4.13 9.12 -0.15
N ALA A 28 4.81 10.18 0.30
CA ALA A 28 5.73 10.93 -0.55
C ALA A 28 6.89 10.09 -1.12
N VAL A 29 7.38 9.09 -0.37
CA VAL A 29 8.40 8.14 -0.89
C VAL A 29 7.81 7.32 -2.03
N PHE A 30 6.65 6.70 -1.84
CA PHE A 30 6.05 5.84 -2.86
C PHE A 30 5.46 6.61 -4.05
N GLU A 31 5.05 7.86 -3.87
CA GLU A 31 4.74 8.75 -5.00
C GLU A 31 5.96 8.99 -5.88
N ALA A 32 7.13 9.18 -5.28
CA ALA A 32 8.39 9.33 -6.01
C ALA A 32 8.83 8.02 -6.68
N GLU A 33 8.77 6.89 -5.97
CA GLU A 33 9.15 5.57 -6.51
C GLU A 33 8.24 5.10 -7.65
N LEU A 34 6.95 5.47 -7.61
CA LEU A 34 5.98 5.11 -8.65
C LEU A 34 5.82 6.18 -9.73
N GLU A 35 6.38 7.37 -9.52
CA GLU A 35 6.17 8.57 -10.35
C GLU A 35 4.67 8.89 -10.57
N LEU A 36 3.86 8.68 -9.52
CA LEU A 36 2.41 8.83 -9.54
C LEU A 36 1.92 9.56 -8.28
N SER A 37 0.92 10.43 -8.45
CA SER A 37 0.21 11.00 -7.30
C SER A 37 -0.57 9.90 -6.57
N SER A 38 -0.57 9.96 -5.24
CA SER A 38 -1.36 9.04 -4.41
C SER A 38 -2.83 9.42 -4.34
N GLY A 39 -3.20 10.65 -4.69
CA GLY A 39 -4.55 11.17 -4.45
C GLY A 39 -4.82 11.54 -2.99
N ILE A 40 -3.84 11.37 -2.09
CA ILE A 40 -3.93 11.82 -0.69
C ILE A 40 -3.58 13.30 -0.64
N GLY A 41 -4.55 14.13 -0.27
CA GLY A 41 -4.42 15.59 -0.26
C GLY A 41 -3.47 16.16 0.80
N PRO A 42 -3.31 17.50 0.81
CA PRO A 42 -2.63 18.18 1.91
C PRO A 42 -3.40 18.00 3.22
N MET A 43 -2.68 18.13 4.33
CA MET A 43 -3.28 18.15 5.66
C MET A 43 -3.74 19.58 5.96
N GLU A 44 -5.03 19.82 6.02
CA GLU A 44 -5.65 21.12 6.28
C GLU A 44 -6.65 20.99 7.43
N ASN A 45 -6.49 21.80 8.49
CA ASN A 45 -7.36 21.76 9.67
C ASN A 45 -7.51 20.35 10.31
N ASP A 46 -6.42 19.58 10.34
CA ASP A 46 -6.40 18.17 10.80
C ASP A 46 -7.19 17.18 9.91
N GLU A 47 -7.62 17.60 8.72
CA GLU A 47 -8.29 16.76 7.71
C GLU A 47 -7.43 16.58 6.46
N CYS A 48 -7.63 15.46 5.78
CA CYS A 48 -6.95 15.08 4.55
C CYS A 48 -7.95 14.41 3.62
N GLN A 49 -8.30 15.10 2.53
CA GLN A 49 -9.18 14.53 1.50
C GLN A 49 -8.41 13.56 0.61
N ILE A 50 -9.05 12.43 0.30
CA ILE A 50 -8.54 11.41 -0.62
C ILE A 50 -9.37 11.48 -1.91
N ASP A 51 -8.71 11.79 -3.02
CA ASP A 51 -9.31 11.67 -4.35
C ASP A 51 -9.40 10.18 -4.74
N LEU A 52 -10.62 9.65 -4.77
CA LEU A 52 -10.88 8.22 -4.96
C LEU A 52 -10.27 7.67 -6.27
N VAL A 53 -10.37 8.42 -7.38
CA VAL A 53 -9.93 7.96 -8.71
C VAL A 53 -8.40 7.90 -8.78
N THR A 54 -7.72 8.93 -8.28
CA THR A 54 -6.26 8.96 -8.23
C THR A 54 -5.74 7.93 -7.23
N PHE A 55 -6.39 7.78 -6.08
CA PHE A 55 -6.02 6.79 -5.07
C PHE A 55 -6.18 5.36 -5.58
N GLU A 56 -7.25 5.03 -6.30
CA GLU A 56 -7.43 3.73 -6.94
C GLU A 56 -6.29 3.42 -7.94
N THR A 57 -5.92 4.41 -8.75
CA THR A 57 -4.81 4.26 -9.71
C THR A 57 -3.50 4.00 -8.99
N PHE A 58 -3.22 4.75 -7.93
CA PHE A 58 -2.03 4.58 -7.10
C PHE A 58 -1.99 3.21 -6.42
N VAL A 59 -3.08 2.75 -5.81
CA VAL A 59 -3.19 1.44 -5.16
C VAL A 59 -2.88 0.32 -6.15
N LYS A 60 -3.48 0.36 -7.35
CA LYS A 60 -3.23 -0.63 -8.41
C LYS A 60 -1.76 -0.64 -8.84
N ALA A 61 -1.15 0.53 -9.00
CA ALA A 61 0.28 0.66 -9.35
C ALA A 61 1.20 0.14 -8.23
N LEU A 62 0.89 0.45 -6.97
CA LEU A 62 1.63 0.01 -5.80
C LEU A 62 1.59 -1.52 -5.66
N LEU A 63 0.41 -2.13 -5.80
CA LEU A 63 0.25 -3.59 -5.76
C LEU A 63 0.99 -4.27 -6.91
N ALA A 64 0.93 -3.71 -8.12
CA ALA A 64 1.66 -4.21 -9.26
C ALA A 64 3.19 -4.07 -9.09
N HIS A 65 3.67 -3.00 -8.45
CA HIS A 65 5.09 -2.83 -8.10
C HIS A 65 5.52 -3.87 -7.06
N HIS A 66 4.78 -3.99 -5.95
CA HIS A 66 5.02 -4.96 -4.88
C HIS A 66 4.99 -6.41 -5.40
N ARG A 67 4.09 -6.72 -6.34
CA ARG A 67 4.05 -8.03 -7.01
C ARG A 67 5.20 -8.25 -7.98
N ARG A 68 5.70 -7.24 -8.68
CA ARG A 68 6.76 -7.44 -9.68
C ARG A 68 8.15 -7.57 -9.05
N THR A 69 8.41 -6.90 -7.94
CA THR A 69 9.73 -6.96 -7.29
C THR A 69 9.95 -8.28 -6.56
N SER A 70 11.13 -8.89 -6.74
CA SER A 70 11.63 -10.02 -5.96
C SER A 70 12.75 -9.61 -4.98
N HIS A 71 13.06 -8.31 -4.90
CA HIS A 71 14.14 -7.82 -4.03
C HIS A 71 13.67 -7.82 -2.57
N ALA A 72 14.22 -8.73 -1.75
CA ALA A 72 13.78 -8.95 -0.37
C ALA A 72 13.74 -7.68 0.49
N ILE A 73 14.74 -6.80 0.35
CA ILE A 73 14.79 -5.53 1.11
C ILE A 73 13.68 -4.56 0.67
N VAL A 74 13.39 -4.43 -0.62
CA VAL A 74 12.31 -3.57 -1.12
C VAL A 74 10.97 -4.07 -0.60
N LEU A 75 10.75 -5.39 -0.62
CA LEU A 75 9.56 -6.00 -0.03
C LEU A 75 9.46 -5.68 1.47
N ALA A 76 10.54 -5.87 2.24
CA ALA A 76 10.54 -5.58 3.67
C ALA A 76 10.25 -4.09 3.99
N LEU A 77 10.78 -3.17 3.17
CA LEU A 77 10.55 -1.73 3.33
C LEU A 77 9.12 -1.32 2.93
N SER A 78 8.50 -2.02 1.98
CA SER A 78 7.21 -1.65 1.40
C SER A 78 6.01 -2.43 1.95
N ASP A 79 6.21 -3.56 2.63
CA ASP A 79 5.13 -4.45 3.07
C ASP A 79 4.14 -3.75 4.01
N GLY A 80 4.65 -3.05 5.03
CA GLY A 80 3.79 -2.31 5.98
C GLY A 80 3.01 -1.17 5.33
N PHE A 81 3.65 -0.42 4.42
CA PHE A 81 3.00 0.65 3.68
C PHE A 81 1.92 0.12 2.75
N THR A 82 2.26 -0.89 1.94
CA THR A 82 1.35 -1.53 0.98
C THR A 82 0.13 -2.11 1.68
N THR A 83 0.33 -2.76 2.83
CA THR A 83 -0.76 -3.31 3.63
C THR A 83 -1.68 -2.20 4.18
N THR A 84 -1.10 -1.08 4.63
CA THR A 84 -1.86 0.07 5.16
C THR A 84 -2.67 0.74 4.06
N VAL A 85 -2.08 0.97 2.89
CA VAL A 85 -2.76 1.54 1.72
C VAL A 85 -3.87 0.62 1.21
N LEU A 86 -3.64 -0.70 1.19
CA LEU A 86 -4.66 -1.66 0.83
C LEU A 86 -5.83 -1.64 1.82
N ALA A 87 -5.58 -1.53 3.12
CA ALA A 87 -6.64 -1.41 4.12
C ALA A 87 -7.50 -0.15 3.91
N LEU A 88 -6.88 0.98 3.55
CA LEU A 88 -7.60 2.20 3.18
C LEU A 88 -8.40 2.02 1.88
N ALA A 89 -7.85 1.33 0.89
CA ALA A 89 -8.52 1.05 -0.38
C ALA A 89 -9.77 0.16 -0.18
N GLU A 90 -9.66 -0.89 0.62
CA GLU A 90 -10.80 -1.74 0.97
C GLU A 90 -11.88 -0.95 1.73
N ARG A 91 -11.49 -0.03 2.62
CA ARG A 91 -12.42 0.87 3.32
C ARG A 91 -13.10 1.86 2.38
N ALA A 92 -12.40 2.31 1.36
CA ALA A 92 -12.91 3.18 0.29
C ALA A 92 -13.82 2.45 -0.72
N GLY A 93 -13.98 1.13 -0.59
CA GLY A 93 -14.74 0.32 -1.55
C GLY A 93 -14.03 0.11 -2.89
N ILE A 94 -12.71 0.29 -2.95
CA ILE A 94 -11.92 0.03 -4.16
C ILE A 94 -11.77 -1.48 -4.36
N GLU A 95 -12.23 -1.96 -5.51
CA GLU A 95 -12.10 -3.36 -5.91
C GLU A 95 -10.74 -3.62 -6.59
N VAL A 96 -10.06 -4.66 -6.13
CA VAL A 96 -8.76 -5.08 -6.66
C VAL A 96 -8.90 -6.39 -7.43
N ASP A 97 -8.50 -6.39 -8.70
CA ASP A 97 -8.42 -7.61 -9.50
C ASP A 97 -7.17 -8.44 -9.14
N TRP A 98 -7.34 -9.31 -8.14
CA TRP A 98 -6.30 -10.20 -7.66
C TRP A 98 -5.89 -11.28 -8.67
N ALA A 99 -6.80 -11.68 -9.57
CA ALA A 99 -6.50 -12.69 -10.58
C ALA A 99 -5.54 -12.10 -11.62
N GLN A 100 -5.82 -10.89 -12.08
CA GLN A 100 -4.94 -10.16 -13.00
C GLN A 100 -3.57 -9.86 -12.36
N LEU A 101 -3.54 -9.41 -11.09
CA LEU A 101 -2.28 -9.16 -10.37
C LEU A 101 -1.47 -10.44 -10.15
N GLY A 102 -2.12 -11.56 -9.84
CA GLY A 102 -1.46 -12.85 -9.63
C GLY A 102 -0.80 -13.40 -10.90
N ALA A 103 -1.45 -13.19 -12.05
CA ALA A 103 -1.01 -13.66 -13.37
C ALA A 103 0.05 -12.78 -14.03
N ALA A 104 0.31 -11.57 -13.50
CA ALA A 104 1.32 -10.67 -14.06
C ALA A 104 2.71 -11.35 -14.06
N PRO A 105 3.40 -11.41 -15.23
CA PRO A 105 4.73 -12.00 -15.30
C PRO A 105 5.68 -11.24 -14.38
N ASP A 106 6.62 -11.95 -13.77
CA ASP A 106 7.68 -11.32 -13.00
C ASP A 106 8.39 -10.30 -13.89
N GLY A 107 8.48 -9.05 -13.41
CA GLY A 107 9.11 -7.98 -14.19
C GLY A 107 10.58 -8.31 -14.46
N PRO A 108 11.21 -7.71 -15.48
CA PRO A 108 12.65 -7.83 -15.66
C PRO A 108 13.34 -7.45 -14.35
N LEU A 109 14.23 -8.32 -13.88
CA LEU A 109 15.03 -8.17 -12.67
C LEU A 109 16.03 -7.01 -12.82
N LYS A 110 15.54 -5.77 -12.95
CA LYS A 110 16.32 -4.60 -12.60
C LYS A 110 16.43 -4.68 -11.07
N ASP A 111 17.65 -4.86 -10.58
CA ASP A 111 17.98 -5.08 -9.17
C ASP A 111 17.80 -6.53 -8.67
N ALA A 112 18.22 -7.51 -9.48
CA ALA A 112 18.48 -8.86 -8.97
C ALA A 112 19.52 -8.80 -7.84
N GLN A 113 19.12 -9.18 -6.62
CA GLN A 113 20.08 -9.63 -5.61
C GLN A 113 20.82 -10.86 -6.17
N VAL A 114 22.13 -10.78 -6.32
CA VAL A 114 22.98 -11.95 -6.55
C VAL A 114 22.93 -12.77 -5.27
N SER A 115 22.17 -13.86 -5.30
CA SER A 115 21.96 -14.72 -4.13
C SER A 115 23.28 -15.38 -3.71
N ALA A 116 23.83 -14.93 -2.58
CA ALA A 116 24.69 -15.75 -1.75
C ALA A 116 23.96 -15.96 -0.41
N VAL A 117 23.22 -17.07 -0.33
CA VAL A 117 22.88 -17.82 0.89
C VAL A 117 22.55 -16.98 2.13
N THR A 118 21.25 -16.79 2.44
CA THR A 118 20.66 -17.11 3.76
C THR A 118 19.15 -16.80 3.80
N GLY A 119 18.33 -17.84 4.01
CA GLY A 119 17.22 -17.84 4.97
C GLY A 119 16.06 -16.84 4.87
N MET A 120 15.98 -15.99 3.84
CA MET A 120 14.81 -15.12 3.64
C MET A 120 13.85 -15.81 2.68
N SER A 121 12.64 -16.12 3.15
CA SER A 121 11.64 -16.95 2.47
C SER A 121 11.51 -16.65 0.98
N ALA A 122 11.60 -17.70 0.16
CA ALA A 122 11.35 -17.63 -1.26
C ALA A 122 9.96 -17.03 -1.54
N ARG A 123 9.85 -16.33 -2.67
CA ARG A 123 8.62 -15.71 -3.15
C ARG A 123 7.45 -16.69 -3.08
N ALA A 124 6.39 -16.32 -2.35
CA ALA A 124 5.16 -17.09 -2.31
C ALA A 124 4.50 -17.11 -3.71
N GLU A 125 3.91 -18.26 -4.10
CA GLU A 125 3.08 -18.37 -5.30
C GLU A 125 2.03 -17.24 -5.35
N GLY A 126 1.68 -16.76 -6.54
CA GLY A 126 0.83 -15.55 -6.70
C GLY A 126 -0.46 -15.56 -5.87
N GLY A 127 -1.11 -16.72 -5.73
CA GLY A 127 -2.30 -16.90 -4.89
C GLY A 127 -2.01 -16.80 -3.38
N SER A 128 -0.88 -17.33 -2.93
CA SER A 128 -0.45 -17.26 -1.52
C SER A 128 -0.02 -15.84 -1.13
N TRP A 129 0.65 -15.12 -2.04
CA TRP A 129 0.98 -13.70 -1.85
C TRP A 129 -0.27 -12.83 -1.68
N ALA A 130 -1.25 -12.96 -2.60
CA ALA A 130 -2.47 -12.17 -2.55
C ALA A 130 -3.29 -12.46 -1.28
N ALA A 131 -3.44 -13.73 -0.91
CA ALA A 131 -4.15 -14.11 0.31
C ALA A 131 -3.47 -13.54 1.57
N GLY A 132 -2.14 -13.65 1.66
CA GLY A 132 -1.38 -13.14 2.80
C GLY A 132 -1.47 -11.62 2.95
N LEU A 133 -1.37 -10.87 1.86
CA LEU A 133 -1.47 -9.41 1.89
C LEU A 133 -2.87 -8.93 2.30
N ARG A 134 -3.92 -9.59 1.79
CA ARG A 134 -5.31 -9.29 2.14
C ARG A 134 -5.61 -9.57 3.60
N GLU A 135 -5.10 -10.68 4.15
CA GLU A 135 -5.31 -10.98 5.57
C GLU A 135 -4.66 -9.92 6.47
N LYS A 136 -3.41 -9.54 6.19
CA LYS A 136 -2.74 -8.45 6.91
C LYS A 136 -3.51 -7.12 6.80
N ALA A 137 -4.06 -6.81 5.62
CA ALA A 137 -4.84 -5.58 5.42
C ALA A 137 -6.11 -5.56 6.26
N ARG A 138 -6.83 -6.69 6.33
CA ARG A 138 -8.01 -6.85 7.18
C ARG A 138 -7.68 -6.75 8.67
N GLU A 139 -6.57 -7.34 9.09
CA GLU A 139 -6.03 -7.20 10.44
C GLU A 139 -5.74 -5.74 10.79
N LEU A 140 -4.99 -5.03 9.94
CA LEU A 140 -4.72 -3.59 10.15
C LEU A 140 -5.99 -2.76 10.14
N SER A 141 -6.92 -3.04 9.23
CA SER A 141 -8.20 -2.35 9.15
C SER A 141 -8.98 -2.49 10.47
N ARG A 142 -8.95 -3.63 11.17
CA ARG A 142 -9.59 -3.74 12.50
C ARG A 142 -8.97 -2.82 13.57
N CYS A 143 -7.71 -2.45 13.40
CA CYS A 143 -6.97 -1.57 14.31
C CYS A 143 -7.02 -0.08 13.91
N MET A 144 -7.61 0.25 12.75
CA MET A 144 -7.69 1.62 12.25
C MET A 144 -8.97 2.31 12.77
N PRO A 145 -8.88 3.30 13.68
CA PRO A 145 -10.05 4.07 14.10
C PRO A 145 -10.66 4.83 12.92
N ARG A 146 -11.97 5.08 12.95
CA ARG A 146 -12.68 6.03 12.09
C ARG A 146 -13.15 7.18 12.97
#